data_AF-A0A7X3P7U9-F1
#
_entry.id   AF-A0A7X3P7U9-F1
#
_cell.length_a   1.000
_cell.length_b   1.000
_cell.length_c   1.000
_cell.angle_alpha   90.00
_cell.angle_beta   90.00
_cell.angle_gamma   90.00
#
_symmetry.space_group_name_H-M   'P 1'
#
loop_
_entity.id
_entity.type
_entity.pdbx_description
1 polymer ?
#
loop_
_entity_poly.entity_id
_entity_poly.type
_entity_poly.pdbx_seq_one_letter_code
_entity_poly.pdbx_strand_id
1 'polypeptide(L)'
;MPAHLPRQLSSLQFPHRNGDAYLRDATLDGKDFMKEESGKSIFAATPENCGALVAWFPQALLYGFWHSHLGNKRAQTKHARAWVSEIIGWKPASTEIRTFGVKGDPLNLSIEEEVKLDTEDDQTKWEMVTSEKAPGNRNTKEKKKKLSKIGHGQVPFTDKDAALGPVSFSRITQRATLSFAQLRRLHLGQGASDDANTAMRALLVAMGLHAHQLAFGHGFALRSGAALRPRRTVLTWLGADADEECAPSNANDTQALLESARSHAESAGVPLDGWGQVPTILLPKDNLKKAIASTWPELAD
;
A
#
# COMPACT_ATOMS: atom_id res chain seq x y z
N MET A 1 -12.88 16.30 12.46
CA MET A 1 -11.58 15.59 12.57
C MET A 1 -10.48 16.56 12.98
N PRO A 2 -9.56 16.16 13.88
CA PRO A 2 -8.38 16.94 14.26
C PRO A 2 -7.58 17.45 13.04
N ALA A 3 -7.04 18.66 13.12
CA ALA A 3 -6.34 19.30 12.00
C ALA A 3 -5.06 18.57 11.54
N HIS A 4 -4.47 17.74 12.40
CA HIS A 4 -3.27 16.98 12.10
C HIS A 4 -3.54 15.68 11.30
N LEU A 5 -4.80 15.29 11.13
CA LEU A 5 -5.17 14.09 10.38
C LEU A 5 -5.44 14.42 8.91
N PRO A 6 -5.08 13.51 7.98
CA PRO A 6 -5.39 13.69 6.58
C PRO A 6 -6.90 13.66 6.35
N ARG A 7 -7.42 14.64 5.61
CA ARG A 7 -8.84 14.67 5.19
C ARG A 7 -9.15 13.81 3.97
N GLN A 8 -8.11 13.41 3.25
CA GLN A 8 -8.18 12.55 2.08
C GLN A 8 -7.02 11.57 2.12
N LEU A 9 -7.29 10.31 1.74
CA LEU A 9 -6.27 9.30 1.52
C LEU A 9 -6.20 8.99 0.03
N SER A 10 -5.00 9.04 -0.54
CA SER A 10 -4.72 8.57 -1.89
C SER A 10 -4.42 7.07 -1.91
N SER A 11 -4.48 6.46 -3.09
CA SER A 11 -4.11 5.04 -3.29
C SER A 11 -2.66 4.71 -2.88
N LEU A 12 -1.78 5.71 -2.81
CA LEU A 12 -0.39 5.60 -2.33
C LEU A 12 -0.29 5.57 -0.80
N GLN A 13 -1.32 6.03 -0.08
CA GLN A 13 -1.33 6.11 1.38
C GLN A 13 -2.03 4.92 2.04
N PHE A 14 -2.74 4.08 1.28
CA PHE A 14 -3.38 2.88 1.81
C PHE A 14 -2.33 1.86 2.30
N PRO A 15 -2.32 1.52 3.61
CA PRO A 15 -1.34 0.58 4.19
C PRO A 15 -1.28 -0.78 3.51
N HIS A 16 -2.38 -1.24 2.95
CA HIS A 16 -2.54 -2.52 2.26
C HIS A 16 -2.82 -2.38 0.76
N ARG A 17 -2.55 -1.19 0.18
CA ARG A 17 -2.68 -0.86 -1.25
C ARG A 17 -4.08 -1.18 -1.78
N ASN A 18 -4.20 -1.98 -2.85
CA ASN A 18 -5.49 -2.38 -3.42
C ASN A 18 -6.29 -3.32 -2.50
N GLY A 19 -5.64 -3.98 -1.54
CA GLY A 19 -6.29 -4.87 -0.57
C GLY A 19 -6.68 -4.18 0.73
N ASP A 20 -6.75 -2.85 0.75
CA ASP A 20 -6.94 -2.07 1.96
C ASP A 20 -8.39 -2.00 2.42
N ALA A 21 -8.58 -1.97 3.74
CA ALA A 21 -9.89 -1.90 4.37
C ALA A 21 -10.61 -0.57 4.06
N TYR A 22 -9.89 0.54 3.86
CA TYR A 22 -10.50 1.78 3.40
C TYR A 22 -11.16 1.64 2.04
N LEU A 23 -10.53 0.89 1.13
CA LEU A 23 -11.09 0.63 -0.20
C LEU A 23 -12.30 -0.33 -0.13
N ARG A 24 -12.19 -1.38 0.70
CA ARG A 24 -13.30 -2.33 0.95
C ARG A 24 -14.53 -1.63 1.54
N ASP A 25 -14.31 -0.66 2.41
CA ASP A 25 -15.35 0.04 3.16
C ASP A 25 -15.70 1.41 2.57
N ALA A 26 -15.51 1.56 1.26
CA ALA A 26 -15.83 2.77 0.52
C ALA A 26 -17.09 2.64 -0.36
N THR A 27 -17.60 3.79 -0.77
CA THR A 27 -18.66 3.95 -1.76
C THR A 27 -18.20 4.82 -2.92
N LEU A 28 -18.74 4.54 -4.10
CA LEU A 28 -18.63 5.37 -5.30
C LEU A 28 -20.06 5.79 -5.66
N ASP A 29 -20.33 7.10 -5.74
CA ASP A 29 -21.66 7.66 -5.99
C ASP A 29 -22.76 7.06 -5.08
N GLY A 30 -22.42 6.86 -3.80
CA GLY A 30 -23.31 6.30 -2.78
C GLY A 30 -23.52 4.77 -2.85
N LYS A 31 -22.95 4.08 -3.85
CA LYS A 31 -23.03 2.63 -4.00
C LYS A 31 -21.79 1.95 -3.44
N ASP A 32 -21.95 0.73 -2.93
CA ASP A 32 -20.83 -0.07 -2.43
C ASP A 32 -19.78 -0.27 -3.51
N PHE A 33 -18.56 0.25 -3.30
CA PHE A 33 -17.50 0.21 -4.30
C PHE A 33 -17.17 -1.21 -4.74
N MET A 34 -17.26 -2.20 -3.83
CA MET A 34 -17.06 -3.62 -4.13
C MET A 34 -18.03 -4.17 -5.20
N LYS A 35 -19.17 -3.51 -5.41
CA LYS A 35 -20.21 -3.92 -6.37
C LYS A 35 -20.13 -3.17 -7.70
N GLU A 36 -19.41 -2.05 -7.73
CA GLU A 36 -19.13 -1.31 -8.96
C GLU A 36 -18.10 -2.05 -9.81
N GLU A 37 -18.12 -1.83 -11.12
CA GLU A 37 -17.27 -2.58 -12.06
C GLU A 37 -15.77 -2.33 -11.82
N SER A 38 -15.40 -1.07 -11.54
CA SER A 38 -14.04 -0.70 -11.19
C SER A 38 -13.58 -1.37 -9.89
N GLY A 39 -14.44 -1.43 -8.87
CA GLY A 39 -14.14 -2.15 -7.64
C GLY A 39 -14.01 -3.65 -7.89
N LYS A 40 -15.00 -4.30 -8.51
CA LYS A 40 -14.94 -5.74 -8.83
C LYS A 40 -13.64 -6.12 -9.54
N SER A 41 -13.24 -5.35 -10.55
CA SER A 41 -12.02 -5.63 -11.32
C SER A 41 -10.74 -5.44 -10.48
N ILE A 42 -10.65 -4.40 -9.64
CA ILE A 42 -9.51 -4.20 -8.72
C ILE A 42 -9.41 -5.33 -7.68
N PHE A 43 -10.54 -5.74 -7.10
CA PHE A 43 -10.58 -6.78 -6.07
C PHE A 43 -10.39 -8.19 -6.63
N ALA A 44 -10.76 -8.43 -7.88
CA ALA A 44 -10.56 -9.71 -8.58
C ALA A 44 -9.19 -9.82 -9.27
N ALA A 45 -8.43 -8.74 -9.37
CA ALA A 45 -7.16 -8.71 -10.08
C ALA A 45 -6.16 -9.72 -9.51
N THR A 46 -5.39 -10.34 -10.41
CA THR A 46 -4.31 -11.28 -10.12
C THR A 46 -3.02 -10.83 -10.80
N PRO A 47 -1.84 -11.39 -10.45
CA PRO A 47 -0.62 -11.15 -11.22
C PRO A 47 -0.82 -11.47 -12.71
N GLU A 48 -1.56 -12.54 -13.03
CA GLU A 48 -1.82 -13.00 -14.41
C GLU A 48 -2.98 -12.25 -15.12
N ASN A 49 -3.70 -11.39 -14.39
CA ASN A 49 -4.78 -10.53 -14.88
C ASN A 49 -4.77 -9.21 -14.09
N CYS A 50 -3.75 -8.39 -14.34
CA CYS A 50 -3.42 -7.22 -13.52
C CYS A 50 -3.88 -5.87 -14.11
N GLY A 51 -4.58 -5.85 -15.25
CA GLY A 51 -4.94 -4.61 -15.94
C GLY A 51 -5.61 -3.55 -15.06
N ALA A 52 -6.57 -3.95 -14.21
CA ALA A 52 -7.20 -3.03 -13.26
C ALA A 52 -6.23 -2.43 -12.23
N LEU A 53 -5.20 -3.20 -11.82
CA LEU A 53 -4.16 -2.68 -10.93
C LEU A 53 -3.19 -1.77 -11.68
N VAL A 54 -2.90 -1.99 -12.96
CA VAL A 54 -2.09 -1.06 -13.75
C VAL A 54 -2.79 0.30 -13.87
N ALA A 55 -4.10 0.29 -14.08
CA ALA A 55 -4.90 1.50 -14.19
C ALA A 55 -4.99 2.30 -12.87
N TRP A 56 -5.23 1.62 -11.74
CA TRP A 56 -5.64 2.29 -10.50
C TRP A 56 -4.65 2.16 -9.32
N PHE A 57 -3.83 1.10 -9.31
CA PHE A 57 -2.91 0.75 -8.21
C PHE A 57 -1.55 0.24 -8.73
N PRO A 58 -0.87 0.92 -9.67
CA PRO A 58 0.35 0.39 -10.28
C PRO A 58 1.45 0.15 -9.24
N GLN A 59 1.47 0.92 -8.15
CA GLN A 59 2.37 0.73 -7.02
C GLN A 59 2.22 -0.62 -6.32
N ALA A 60 1.05 -1.25 -6.38
CA ALA A 60 0.81 -2.58 -5.81
C ALA A 60 1.57 -3.67 -6.59
N LEU A 61 1.73 -3.49 -7.90
CA LEU A 61 2.46 -4.40 -8.76
C LEU A 61 3.97 -4.30 -8.52
N LEU A 62 4.48 -3.11 -8.20
CA LEU A 62 5.89 -2.93 -7.83
C LEU A 62 6.20 -3.39 -6.41
N TYR A 63 5.43 -2.92 -5.43
CA TYR A 63 5.74 -3.10 -4.01
C TYR A 63 5.04 -4.32 -3.38
N GLY A 64 4.36 -5.12 -4.21
CA GLY A 64 3.60 -6.29 -3.81
C GLY A 64 2.30 -5.96 -3.09
N PHE A 65 1.43 -6.95 -2.94
CA PHE A 65 0.20 -6.82 -2.18
C PHE A 65 -0.27 -8.18 -1.67
N TRP A 66 -1.16 -8.14 -0.69
CA TRP A 66 -1.92 -9.30 -0.25
C TRP A 66 -3.36 -8.88 -0.01
N HIS A 67 -4.33 -9.62 -0.53
CA HIS A 67 -5.73 -9.31 -0.37
C HIS A 67 -6.35 -10.01 0.86
N SER A 68 -5.90 -9.68 2.07
CA SER A 68 -6.30 -10.39 3.31
C SER A 68 -7.60 -9.90 3.96
N HIS A 69 -8.06 -8.68 3.66
CA HIS A 69 -9.21 -8.05 4.33
C HIS A 69 -10.59 -8.46 3.79
N LEU A 70 -10.66 -9.45 2.88
CA LEU A 70 -11.91 -10.03 2.38
C LEU A 70 -12.40 -11.24 3.18
N GLY A 71 -11.63 -11.69 4.17
CA GLY A 71 -11.91 -12.90 4.93
C GLY A 71 -11.49 -14.19 4.20
N ASN A 72 -11.81 -15.35 4.78
CA ASN A 72 -11.23 -16.64 4.37
C ASN A 72 -11.98 -17.32 3.22
N LYS A 73 -13.20 -16.86 2.89
CA LYS A 73 -14.05 -17.45 1.85
C LYS A 73 -13.87 -16.82 0.46
N ARG A 74 -13.04 -15.79 0.34
CA ARG A 74 -12.77 -15.09 -0.93
C ARG A 74 -11.32 -15.27 -1.34
N ALA A 75 -11.04 -15.18 -2.64
CA ALA A 75 -9.70 -15.30 -3.16
C ALA A 75 -8.78 -14.22 -2.54
N GLN A 76 -7.78 -14.67 -1.79
CA GLN A 76 -6.79 -13.78 -1.17
C GLN A 76 -5.56 -13.66 -2.05
N THR A 77 -5.74 -13.10 -3.24
CA THR A 77 -4.63 -12.89 -4.20
C THR A 77 -3.47 -12.19 -3.52
N LYS A 78 -2.26 -12.68 -3.78
CA LYS A 78 -1.02 -12.07 -3.31
C LYS A 78 0.00 -11.97 -4.44
N HIS A 79 0.75 -10.90 -4.45
CA HIS A 79 1.89 -10.70 -5.34
C HIS A 79 3.11 -10.31 -4.53
N ALA A 80 4.22 -11.00 -4.76
CA ALA A 80 5.49 -10.66 -4.14
C ALA A 80 6.03 -9.38 -4.76
N ARG A 81 6.58 -8.48 -3.94
CA ARG A 81 7.22 -7.24 -4.40
C ARG A 81 8.31 -7.51 -5.44
N ALA A 82 8.28 -6.75 -6.52
CA ALA A 82 9.37 -6.67 -7.50
C ALA A 82 10.43 -5.65 -7.08
N TRP A 83 10.03 -4.60 -6.36
CA TRP A 83 10.93 -3.58 -5.81
C TRP A 83 11.13 -3.78 -4.31
N VAL A 84 12.39 -3.93 -3.88
CA VAL A 84 12.80 -3.96 -2.47
C VAL A 84 13.69 -2.74 -2.21
N SER A 85 13.50 -2.06 -1.08
CA SER A 85 14.29 -0.90 -0.67
C SER A 85 14.53 -0.95 0.83
N GLU A 86 15.80 -0.91 1.23
CA GLU A 86 16.23 -1.06 2.62
C GLU A 86 17.24 0.03 2.98
N ILE A 87 17.16 0.56 4.21
CA ILE A 87 18.17 1.43 4.79
C ILE A 87 18.86 0.64 5.89
N ILE A 88 20.15 0.41 5.72
CA ILE A 88 20.96 -0.47 6.55
C ILE A 88 22.00 0.39 7.27
N GLY A 89 21.96 0.37 8.59
CA GLY A 89 23.00 0.93 9.45
C GLY A 89 24.08 -0.11 9.75
N TRP A 90 25.34 0.23 9.49
CA TRP A 90 26.50 -0.63 9.70
C TRP A 90 27.25 -0.24 10.96
N LYS A 91 27.77 -1.24 11.68
CA LYS A 91 28.50 -1.09 12.95
C LYS A 91 27.74 -0.17 13.91
N PRO A 92 26.55 -0.61 14.38
CA PRO A 92 25.80 0.18 15.34
C PRO A 92 26.61 0.37 16.63
N ALA A 93 26.48 1.52 17.29
CA ALA A 93 27.17 1.78 18.55
C ALA A 93 26.70 0.87 19.70
N SER A 94 25.53 0.23 19.55
CA SER A 94 25.07 -0.84 20.42
C SER A 94 24.59 -2.03 19.57
N THR A 95 24.93 -3.24 20.00
CA THR A 95 24.45 -4.50 19.43
C THR A 95 23.26 -5.07 20.20
N GLU A 96 22.78 -4.38 21.24
CA GLU A 96 21.49 -4.67 21.86
C GLU A 96 20.37 -4.22 20.91
N ILE A 97 20.01 -5.10 19.97
CA ILE A 97 19.05 -4.82 18.93
C ILE A 97 17.63 -5.06 19.48
N ARG A 98 16.77 -4.04 19.38
CA ARG A 98 15.34 -4.16 19.65
C ARG A 98 14.58 -3.99 18.35
N THR A 99 13.75 -4.97 18.01
CA THR A 99 12.89 -4.87 16.83
C THR A 99 11.60 -4.19 17.24
N PHE A 100 11.45 -2.93 16.87
CA PHE A 100 10.16 -2.25 16.90
C PHE A 100 9.69 -2.05 15.46
N GLY A 101 8.49 -2.54 15.18
CA GLY A 101 7.79 -2.28 13.93
C GLY A 101 6.39 -1.81 14.21
N VAL A 102 5.82 -1.04 13.30
CA VAL A 102 4.39 -0.74 13.35
C VAL A 102 3.85 -0.75 11.92
N LYS A 103 2.74 -1.46 11.71
CA LYS A 103 1.91 -1.22 10.54
C LYS A 103 1.18 0.09 10.78
N GLY A 104 1.59 1.13 10.05
CA GLY A 104 0.93 2.42 9.98
C GLY A 104 -0.51 2.33 9.48
N ASP A 105 -1.43 3.01 10.14
CA ASP A 105 -2.74 3.41 9.62
C ASP A 105 -2.83 4.96 9.68
N PRO A 106 -3.01 5.66 8.53
CA PRO A 106 -3.09 7.11 8.47
C PRO A 106 -4.13 7.75 9.40
N LEU A 107 -5.25 7.08 9.69
CA LEU A 107 -6.27 7.60 10.60
C LEU A 107 -6.20 6.96 11.99
N ASN A 108 -5.33 5.96 12.19
CA ASN A 108 -5.17 5.20 13.43
C ASN A 108 -6.50 4.93 14.13
N LEU A 109 -7.44 4.28 13.42
CA LEU A 109 -8.79 4.09 13.97
C LEU A 109 -8.74 3.18 15.20
N SER A 110 -9.35 3.66 16.27
CA SER A 110 -9.34 3.02 17.57
C SER A 110 -10.62 3.40 18.32
N ILE A 111 -11.41 2.39 18.65
CA ILE A 111 -12.62 2.53 19.47
C ILE A 111 -12.44 1.68 20.73
N GLU A 112 -13.12 2.06 21.81
CA GLU A 112 -13.14 1.26 23.04
C GLU A 112 -13.93 -0.04 22.84
N GLU A 113 -14.98 0.04 22.02
CA GLU A 113 -15.84 -1.08 21.71
C GLU A 113 -15.21 -2.03 20.68
N GLU A 114 -15.88 -3.15 20.48
CA GLU A 114 -15.51 -4.09 19.43
C GLU A 114 -16.50 -3.99 18.27
N VAL A 115 -16.08 -4.38 17.07
CA VAL A 115 -16.96 -4.53 15.92
C VAL A 115 -17.54 -5.93 15.86
N LYS A 116 -18.81 -6.04 15.47
CA LYS A 116 -19.44 -7.30 15.08
C LYS A 116 -19.21 -7.56 13.60
N LEU A 117 -19.02 -8.83 13.27
CA LEU A 117 -18.94 -9.33 11.90
C LEU A 117 -20.17 -10.18 11.59
N ASP A 118 -20.66 -10.12 10.35
CA ASP A 118 -21.75 -10.98 9.84
C ASP A 118 -21.39 -12.46 10.00
N THR A 119 -20.14 -12.83 9.65
CA THR A 119 -19.60 -14.18 9.90
C THR A 119 -18.11 -14.16 10.25
N GLU A 120 -17.58 -15.26 10.80
CA GLU A 120 -16.15 -15.41 11.14
C GLU A 120 -15.22 -15.23 9.92
N ASP A 121 -15.70 -15.64 8.74
CA ASP A 121 -14.92 -15.73 7.51
C ASP A 121 -15.22 -14.60 6.50
N ASP A 122 -16.14 -13.68 6.79
CA ASP A 122 -16.42 -12.51 5.94
C ASP A 122 -16.17 -11.22 6.74
N GLN A 123 -15.14 -10.47 6.33
CA GLN A 123 -14.75 -9.20 6.95
C GLN A 123 -15.36 -7.98 6.24
N THR A 124 -16.14 -8.18 5.17
CA THR A 124 -16.69 -7.09 4.34
C THR A 124 -17.95 -6.45 4.91
N LYS A 125 -18.57 -7.09 5.90
CA LYS A 125 -19.75 -6.59 6.60
C LYS A 125 -19.48 -6.56 8.10
N TRP A 126 -19.42 -5.35 8.64
CA TRP A 126 -19.14 -5.12 10.05
C TRP A 126 -19.88 -3.90 10.57
N GLU A 127 -20.25 -3.95 11.84
CA GLU A 127 -20.96 -2.88 12.55
C GLU A 127 -20.32 -2.64 13.92
N MET A 128 -20.31 -1.39 14.37
CA MET A 128 -19.86 -1.08 15.73
C MET A 128 -20.89 -1.58 16.74
N VAL A 129 -20.41 -2.15 17.85
CA VAL A 129 -21.28 -2.53 18.96
C VAL A 129 -21.41 -1.34 19.90
N THR A 130 -22.50 -0.58 19.80
CA THR A 130 -22.87 0.32 20.91
C THR A 130 -23.36 -0.54 22.07
N SER A 131 -22.98 -0.18 23.30
CA SER A 131 -23.16 -0.97 24.53
C SER A 131 -24.61 -1.19 24.98
N GLU A 132 -25.61 -0.88 24.15
CA GLU A 132 -27.03 -1.07 24.48
C GLU A 132 -27.64 -2.28 23.75
N LYS A 133 -27.86 -3.35 24.53
CA LYS A 133 -28.82 -4.44 24.35
C LYS A 133 -29.32 -4.67 22.92
N ALA A 134 -28.77 -5.69 22.24
CA ALA A 134 -29.55 -6.39 21.22
C ALA A 134 -30.57 -7.30 21.92
N PRO A 135 -31.89 -7.09 21.76
CA PRO A 135 -32.88 -8.03 22.24
C PRO A 135 -32.86 -9.26 21.32
N GLY A 136 -32.65 -10.43 21.94
CA GLY A 136 -32.95 -11.76 21.42
C GLY A 136 -32.85 -12.00 19.92
N ASN A 137 -31.71 -12.56 19.48
CA ASN A 137 -31.79 -13.81 18.71
C ASN A 137 -30.53 -14.66 18.88
N ARG A 138 -30.70 -15.80 19.55
CA ARG A 138 -29.71 -16.87 19.66
C ARG A 138 -29.71 -17.62 18.33
N ASN A 139 -28.71 -17.42 17.46
CA ASN A 139 -28.11 -18.46 16.60
C ASN A 139 -27.10 -17.99 15.52
N THR A 140 -26.56 -16.77 15.58
CA THR A 140 -25.40 -16.40 14.75
C THR A 140 -24.15 -16.30 15.64
N LYS A 141 -23.05 -16.94 15.23
CA LYS A 141 -21.72 -16.85 15.86
C LYS A 141 -21.12 -15.44 15.63
N GLU A 142 -21.80 -14.40 16.08
CA GLU A 142 -21.33 -13.01 16.00
C GLU A 142 -20.17 -12.84 17.00
N LYS A 143 -18.95 -12.89 16.48
CA LYS A 143 -17.74 -12.63 17.27
C LYS A 143 -17.36 -11.16 17.18
N LYS A 144 -16.99 -10.61 18.31
CA LYS A 144 -16.48 -9.25 18.44
C LYS A 144 -14.98 -9.19 18.10
N LYS A 145 -14.53 -8.15 17.38
CA LYS A 145 -13.11 -7.91 17.03
C LYS A 145 -12.74 -6.44 17.18
N LYS A 146 -11.45 -6.15 17.39
CA LYS A 146 -10.92 -4.78 17.31
C LYS A 146 -10.87 -4.29 15.86
N LEU A 147 -11.00 -2.98 15.64
CA LEU A 147 -10.87 -2.36 14.30
C LEU A 147 -9.54 -2.72 13.61
N SER A 148 -8.43 -2.75 14.35
CA SER A 148 -7.12 -3.12 13.81
C SER A 148 -7.05 -4.54 13.27
N LYS A 149 -7.92 -5.46 13.74
CA LYS A 149 -8.03 -6.84 13.22
C LYS A 149 -8.81 -6.94 11.93
N ILE A 150 -9.56 -5.90 11.54
CA ILE A 150 -10.28 -5.82 10.27
C ILE A 150 -9.69 -4.81 9.29
N GLY A 151 -8.50 -4.28 9.61
CA GLY A 151 -7.68 -3.42 8.75
C GLY A 151 -7.66 -1.94 9.11
N HIS A 152 -8.47 -1.52 10.08
CA HIS A 152 -8.65 -0.13 10.52
C HIS A 152 -7.91 0.13 11.84
N GLY A 153 -6.62 0.44 11.78
CA GLY A 153 -5.85 0.77 12.96
C GLY A 153 -4.40 0.32 12.89
N GLN A 154 -3.59 0.87 13.78
CA GLN A 154 -2.17 0.54 13.90
C GLN A 154 -1.99 -0.91 14.39
N VAL A 155 -0.97 -1.59 13.89
CA VAL A 155 -0.58 -2.93 14.38
C VAL A 155 0.88 -2.87 14.84
N PRO A 156 1.14 -2.67 16.15
CA PRO A 156 2.49 -2.66 16.68
C PRO A 156 3.09 -4.06 16.70
N PHE A 157 4.38 -4.15 16.40
CA PHE A 157 5.23 -5.30 16.54
C PHE A 157 6.33 -4.94 17.54
N THR A 158 6.20 -5.42 18.78
CA THR A 158 7.13 -5.12 19.88
C THR A 158 7.37 -6.37 20.71
N ASP A 159 8.63 -6.63 21.06
CA ASP A 159 8.92 -7.40 22.27
C ASP A 159 8.66 -6.50 23.48
N LYS A 160 7.89 -6.99 24.47
CA LYS A 160 7.13 -6.16 25.41
C LYS A 160 7.95 -5.45 26.50
N ASP A 161 9.24 -5.74 26.67
CA ASP A 161 9.91 -5.51 27.96
C ASP A 161 11.22 -4.69 27.93
N ALA A 162 11.45 -3.80 26.95
CA ALA A 162 12.66 -2.98 26.96
C ALA A 162 12.50 -1.54 26.41
N ALA A 163 13.09 -0.57 27.12
CA ALA A 163 13.06 0.86 26.78
C ALA A 163 13.78 1.14 25.46
N LEU A 164 13.26 2.02 24.58
CA LEU A 164 13.92 2.43 23.32
C LEU A 164 15.29 3.09 23.57
N GLY A 165 16.22 2.95 22.62
CA GLY A 165 17.63 3.32 22.79
C GLY A 165 18.14 4.11 21.59
N PRO A 166 19.05 5.07 21.78
CA PRO A 166 19.67 5.78 20.68
C PRO A 166 20.49 4.79 19.85
N VAL A 167 20.44 4.94 18.52
CA VAL A 167 21.25 4.11 17.61
C VAL A 167 22.02 5.05 16.71
N SER A 168 23.34 5.00 16.81
CA SER A 168 24.27 5.63 15.86
C SER A 168 24.97 4.53 15.06
N PHE A 169 25.38 4.85 13.84
CA PHE A 169 26.00 3.91 12.91
C PHE A 169 27.25 4.54 12.32
N SER A 170 28.29 3.74 12.05
CA SER A 170 29.49 4.25 11.38
C SER A 170 29.25 4.54 9.90
N ARG A 171 28.26 3.87 9.29
CA ARG A 171 27.88 4.01 7.89
C ARG A 171 26.43 3.63 7.71
N ILE A 172 25.72 4.33 6.84
CA ILE A 172 24.36 4.00 6.43
C ILE A 172 24.37 3.76 4.92
N THR A 173 23.71 2.70 4.47
CA THR A 173 23.48 2.44 3.05
C THR A 173 22.01 2.27 2.78
N GLN A 174 21.50 2.98 1.78
CA GLN A 174 20.24 2.63 1.15
C GLN A 174 20.57 1.65 0.01
N ARG A 175 19.86 0.51 -0.05
CA ARG A 175 19.97 -0.46 -1.14
C ARG A 175 18.58 -0.74 -1.67
N ALA A 176 18.41 -0.59 -2.98
CA ALA A 176 17.20 -1.02 -3.68
C ALA A 176 17.52 -2.09 -4.72
N THR A 177 16.54 -2.94 -5.00
CA THR A 177 16.63 -3.97 -6.04
C THR A 177 15.29 -4.07 -6.75
N LEU A 178 15.33 -4.06 -8.09
CA LEU A 178 14.18 -4.29 -8.96
C LEU A 178 14.33 -5.65 -9.66
N SER A 179 13.44 -6.59 -9.39
CA SER A 179 13.48 -7.93 -9.96
C SER A 179 12.65 -8.03 -11.24
N PHE A 180 13.33 -8.13 -12.38
CA PHE A 180 12.68 -8.38 -13.67
C PHE A 180 12.04 -9.77 -13.71
N ALA A 181 12.58 -10.73 -12.96
CA ALA A 181 11.97 -12.05 -12.80
C ALA A 181 10.59 -11.99 -12.11
N GLN A 182 10.42 -11.12 -11.10
CA GLN A 182 9.09 -10.91 -10.51
C GLN A 182 8.15 -10.18 -11.47
N LEU A 183 8.64 -9.16 -12.20
CA LEU A 183 7.83 -8.43 -13.18
C LEU A 183 7.33 -9.32 -14.33
N ARG A 184 8.13 -10.31 -14.78
CA ARG A 184 7.71 -11.28 -15.82
C ARG A 184 6.48 -12.11 -15.46
N ARG A 185 6.12 -12.18 -14.17
CA ARG A 185 4.90 -12.87 -13.71
C ARG A 185 3.64 -12.06 -13.97
N LEU A 186 3.79 -10.75 -14.18
CA LEU A 186 2.67 -9.84 -14.41
C LEU A 186 2.17 -9.94 -15.85
N HIS A 187 0.87 -10.16 -16.01
CA HIS A 187 0.20 -10.17 -17.31
C HIS A 187 -1.09 -9.34 -17.21
N LEU A 188 -1.39 -8.58 -18.27
CA LEU A 188 -2.58 -7.75 -18.33
C LEU A 188 -3.88 -8.57 -18.32
N GLY A 189 -3.83 -9.82 -18.77
CA GLY A 189 -4.95 -10.74 -18.83
C GLY A 189 -5.15 -11.31 -20.24
N GLN A 190 -6.24 -12.06 -20.41
CA GLN A 190 -6.59 -12.68 -21.68
C GLN A 190 -6.83 -11.61 -22.76
N GLY A 191 -6.24 -11.78 -23.94
CA GLY A 191 -6.42 -10.88 -25.08
C GLY A 191 -5.45 -9.70 -25.15
N ALA A 192 -4.61 -9.48 -24.13
CA ALA A 192 -3.53 -8.51 -24.22
C ALA A 192 -2.37 -9.03 -25.08
N SER A 193 -1.79 -8.17 -25.92
CA SER A 193 -0.62 -8.52 -26.73
C SER A 193 0.66 -8.64 -25.88
N ASP A 194 1.67 -9.33 -26.41
CA ASP A 194 2.99 -9.39 -25.78
C ASP A 194 3.65 -8.01 -25.66
N ASP A 195 3.39 -7.14 -26.65
CA ASP A 195 3.83 -5.74 -26.64
C ASP A 195 3.19 -4.96 -25.49
N ALA A 196 1.87 -5.07 -25.30
CA ALA A 196 1.17 -4.43 -24.18
C ALA A 196 1.71 -4.92 -22.82
N ASN A 197 1.94 -6.22 -22.67
CA ASN A 197 2.54 -6.78 -21.46
C ASN A 197 3.97 -6.26 -21.23
N THR A 198 4.76 -6.10 -22.28
CA THR A 198 6.13 -5.56 -22.22
C THR A 198 6.12 -4.08 -21.85
N ALA A 199 5.29 -3.28 -22.51
CA ALA A 199 5.13 -1.86 -22.24
C ALA A 199 4.62 -1.60 -20.81
N MET A 200 3.67 -2.41 -20.32
CA MET A 200 3.20 -2.36 -18.93
C MET A 200 4.34 -2.60 -17.92
N ARG A 201 5.18 -3.62 -18.14
CA ARG A 201 6.33 -3.89 -17.25
C ARG A 201 7.37 -2.76 -17.32
N ALA A 202 7.63 -2.21 -18.50
CA ALA A 202 8.53 -1.07 -18.68
C ALA A 202 8.01 0.19 -17.97
N LEU A 203 6.70 0.47 -18.04
CA LEU A 203 6.05 1.54 -17.30
C LEU A 203 6.23 1.38 -15.80
N LEU A 204 6.04 0.17 -15.26
CA LEU A 204 6.28 -0.11 -13.85
C LEU A 204 7.75 0.11 -13.46
N VAL A 205 8.72 -0.31 -14.29
CA VAL A 205 10.15 -0.05 -14.07
C VAL A 205 10.41 1.46 -13.98
N ALA A 206 9.93 2.23 -14.96
CA ALA A 206 10.11 3.68 -15.01
C ALA A 206 9.49 4.38 -13.78
N MET A 207 8.28 3.95 -13.38
CA MET A 207 7.61 4.47 -12.19
C MET A 207 8.42 4.17 -10.92
N GLY A 208 9.00 2.98 -10.80
CA GLY A 208 9.84 2.59 -9.67
C GLY A 208 11.13 3.40 -9.58
N LEU A 209 11.81 3.62 -10.71
CA LEU A 209 13.01 4.45 -10.81
C LEU A 209 12.72 5.90 -10.42
N HIS A 210 11.63 6.47 -10.94
CA HIS A 210 11.22 7.83 -10.60
C HIS A 210 10.86 7.97 -9.12
N ALA A 211 10.05 7.04 -8.58
CA ALA A 211 9.70 7.03 -7.16
C ALA A 211 10.93 6.90 -6.26
N HIS A 212 11.91 6.08 -6.64
CA HIS A 212 13.16 5.94 -5.91
C HIS A 212 13.97 7.24 -5.92
N GLN A 213 14.08 7.90 -7.07
CA GLN A 213 14.82 9.15 -7.19
C GLN A 213 14.15 10.29 -6.41
N LEU A 214 12.82 10.34 -6.39
CA LEU A 214 12.08 11.26 -5.52
C LEU A 214 12.30 10.93 -4.04
N ALA A 215 12.38 9.67 -3.64
CA ALA A 215 12.54 9.30 -2.22
C ALA A 215 13.98 9.46 -1.70
N PHE A 216 14.99 9.12 -2.51
CA PHE A 216 16.37 8.91 -2.06
C PHE A 216 17.42 9.67 -2.88
N GLY A 217 17.02 10.36 -3.94
CA GLY A 217 17.92 11.16 -4.78
C GLY A 217 18.40 12.47 -4.14
N HIS A 218 17.80 12.86 -3.02
CA HIS A 218 18.13 14.08 -2.27
C HIS A 218 18.17 13.83 -0.76
N GLY A 219 18.37 14.88 0.04
CA GLY A 219 18.37 14.75 1.50
C GLY A 219 16.96 14.49 2.04
N PHE A 220 16.82 13.51 2.95
CA PHE A 220 15.53 13.13 3.54
C PHE A 220 15.68 12.87 5.04
N ALA A 221 14.58 12.93 5.78
CA ALA A 221 14.56 12.62 7.21
C ALA A 221 13.76 11.33 7.47
N LEU A 222 14.31 10.42 8.28
CA LEU A 222 13.60 9.23 8.74
C LEU A 222 12.76 9.48 9.99
N ARG A 223 13.30 10.29 10.89
CA ARG A 223 12.67 10.75 12.15
C ARG A 223 13.44 11.97 12.66
N SER A 224 12.94 12.57 13.74
CA SER A 224 13.69 13.60 14.47
C SER A 224 15.12 13.11 14.80
N GLY A 225 16.12 13.93 14.48
CA GLY A 225 17.54 13.60 14.68
C GLY A 225 18.15 12.61 13.67
N ALA A 226 17.44 12.21 12.61
CA ALA A 226 17.92 11.27 11.60
C ALA A 226 17.72 11.80 10.16
N ALA A 227 18.33 12.95 9.87
CA ALA A 227 18.44 13.49 8.51
C ALA A 227 19.61 12.84 7.76
N LEU A 228 19.36 12.36 6.55
CA LEU A 228 20.28 11.64 5.70
C LEU A 228 20.41 12.35 4.35
N ARG A 229 21.56 12.19 3.70
CA ARG A 229 21.76 12.59 2.30
C ARG A 229 22.63 11.57 1.57
N PRO A 230 22.40 11.32 0.28
CA PRO A 230 23.27 10.46 -0.51
C PRO A 230 24.67 11.09 -0.61
N ARG A 231 25.72 10.29 -0.36
CA ARG A 231 27.12 10.66 -0.62
C ARG A 231 27.67 10.08 -1.91
N ARG A 232 27.16 8.92 -2.31
CA ARG A 232 27.51 8.19 -3.52
C ARG A 232 26.32 7.31 -3.87
N THR A 233 25.96 7.29 -5.16
CA THR A 233 24.94 6.42 -5.73
C THR A 233 25.62 5.54 -6.78
N VAL A 234 25.28 4.26 -6.79
CA VAL A 234 25.73 3.29 -7.80
C VAL A 234 24.48 2.57 -8.29
N LEU A 235 24.31 2.53 -9.59
CA LEU A 235 23.27 1.75 -10.24
C LEU A 235 23.97 0.63 -11.02
N THR A 236 23.52 -0.61 -10.85
CA THR A 236 24.09 -1.76 -11.55
C THR A 236 22.97 -2.52 -12.23
N TRP A 237 23.10 -2.70 -13.53
CA TRP A 237 22.32 -3.63 -14.32
C TRP A 237 22.91 -5.03 -14.14
N LEU A 238 22.10 -5.96 -13.61
CA LEU A 238 22.49 -7.36 -13.49
C LEU A 238 22.02 -8.09 -14.75
N GLY A 239 22.86 -8.08 -15.77
CA GLY A 239 22.58 -8.65 -17.08
C GLY A 239 22.62 -10.18 -17.11
N ALA A 240 22.27 -10.76 -18.25
CA ALA A 240 22.34 -12.20 -18.44
C ALA A 240 23.79 -12.72 -18.48
N ASP A 241 24.68 -11.94 -19.07
CA ASP A 241 26.08 -12.34 -19.31
C ASP A 241 27.06 -11.67 -18.33
N ALA A 242 26.76 -10.44 -17.88
CA ALA A 242 27.60 -9.68 -16.97
C ALA A 242 26.80 -8.60 -16.20
N ASP A 243 27.40 -8.16 -15.08
CA ASP A 243 26.95 -6.98 -14.35
C ASP A 243 27.57 -5.71 -14.97
N GLU A 244 26.75 -4.69 -15.19
CA GLU A 244 27.14 -3.43 -15.81
C GLU A 244 26.80 -2.25 -14.90
N GLU A 245 27.76 -1.38 -14.61
CA GLU A 245 27.47 -0.14 -13.88
C GLU A 245 26.84 0.88 -14.83
N CYS A 246 25.66 1.39 -14.45
CA CYS A 246 24.95 2.41 -15.19
C CYS A 246 25.15 3.77 -14.51
N ALA A 247 25.13 4.84 -15.31
CA ALA A 247 25.09 6.18 -14.77
C ALA A 247 23.83 6.37 -13.90
N PRO A 248 23.97 6.80 -12.63
CA PRO A 248 22.81 7.19 -11.83
C PRO A 248 22.05 8.33 -12.51
N SER A 249 20.72 8.21 -12.54
CA SER A 249 19.84 9.19 -13.17
C SER A 249 19.35 10.22 -12.15
N ASN A 250 18.80 11.33 -12.63
CA ASN A 250 18.19 12.37 -11.78
C ASN A 250 16.65 12.36 -11.85
N ALA A 251 16.00 13.22 -11.06
CA ALA A 251 14.53 13.22 -10.97
C ALA A 251 13.86 13.62 -12.30
N ASN A 252 14.46 14.54 -13.06
CA ASN A 252 13.95 14.99 -14.34
C ASN A 252 14.10 13.91 -15.41
N ASP A 253 15.25 13.25 -15.47
CA ASP A 253 15.52 12.17 -16.41
C ASP A 253 14.58 10.98 -16.17
N THR A 254 14.38 10.58 -14.91
CA THR A 254 13.45 9.50 -14.55
C THR A 254 12.00 9.88 -14.78
N GLN A 255 11.64 11.16 -14.63
CA GLN A 255 10.32 11.68 -15.01
C GLN A 255 10.11 11.58 -16.51
N ALA A 256 11.06 12.03 -17.32
CA ALA A 256 10.99 11.94 -18.79
C ALA A 256 10.88 10.48 -19.25
N LEU A 257 11.61 9.56 -18.60
CA LEU A 257 11.49 8.12 -18.85
C LEU A 257 10.08 7.60 -18.50
N LEU A 258 9.51 8.03 -17.37
CA LEU A 258 8.15 7.65 -16.96
C LEU A 258 7.10 8.17 -17.95
N GLU A 259 7.22 9.42 -18.39
CA GLU A 259 6.34 10.02 -19.40
C GLU A 259 6.45 9.27 -20.73
N SER A 260 7.66 8.99 -21.21
CA SER A 260 7.89 8.20 -22.43
C SER A 260 7.33 6.78 -22.32
N ALA A 261 7.56 6.09 -21.20
CA ALA A 261 7.05 4.74 -20.97
C ALA A 261 5.52 4.73 -20.89
N ARG A 262 4.91 5.76 -20.31
CA ARG A 262 3.47 5.93 -20.25
C ARG A 262 2.88 6.11 -21.65
N SER A 263 3.43 7.00 -22.47
CA SER A 263 2.97 7.21 -23.85
C SER A 263 3.08 5.93 -24.68
N HIS A 264 4.16 5.17 -24.52
CA HIS A 264 4.30 3.89 -25.20
C HIS A 264 3.28 2.85 -24.70
N ALA A 265 3.10 2.72 -23.38
CA ALA A 265 2.09 1.85 -22.79
C ALA A 265 0.68 2.17 -23.28
N GLU A 266 0.32 3.45 -23.36
CA GLU A 266 -0.95 3.91 -23.92
C GLU A 266 -1.09 3.48 -25.39
N SER A 267 -0.06 3.68 -26.22
CA SER A 267 -0.06 3.25 -27.63
C SER A 267 -0.18 1.74 -27.81
N ALA A 268 0.32 0.96 -26.84
CA ALA A 268 0.25 -0.50 -26.84
C ALA A 268 -1.08 -1.03 -26.26
N GLY A 269 -2.00 -0.15 -25.82
CA GLY A 269 -3.30 -0.54 -25.28
C GLY A 269 -3.27 -0.99 -23.81
N VAL A 270 -2.26 -0.55 -23.04
CA VAL A 270 -2.23 -0.75 -21.59
C VAL A 270 -3.37 0.07 -20.95
N PRO A 271 -4.19 -0.51 -20.05
CA PRO A 271 -5.26 0.22 -19.38
C PRO A 271 -4.67 1.23 -18.39
N LEU A 272 -4.92 2.51 -18.65
CA LEU A 272 -4.40 3.65 -17.89
C LEU A 272 -5.51 4.58 -17.41
N ASP A 273 -6.74 4.07 -17.18
CA ASP A 273 -7.92 4.87 -16.83
C ASP A 273 -7.72 5.77 -15.60
N GLY A 274 -6.98 5.28 -14.61
CA GLY A 274 -6.64 6.04 -13.40
C GLY A 274 -5.47 7.02 -13.56
N TRP A 275 -4.92 7.16 -14.77
CA TRP A 275 -3.81 8.05 -15.07
C TRP A 275 -4.34 9.35 -15.71
N GLY A 276 -4.41 10.43 -14.93
CA GLY A 276 -4.91 11.73 -15.41
C GLY A 276 -5.41 12.58 -14.24
N GLN A 277 -5.38 13.91 -14.35
CA GLN A 277 -5.37 14.82 -13.20
C GLN A 277 -6.70 14.97 -12.40
N VAL A 278 -7.71 14.12 -12.62
CA VAL A 278 -8.91 14.09 -11.78
C VAL A 278 -9.01 12.72 -11.08
N PRO A 279 -8.77 12.64 -9.77
CA PRO A 279 -8.86 11.38 -9.06
C PRO A 279 -10.32 10.94 -8.90
N THR A 280 -10.57 9.63 -9.03
CA THR A 280 -11.84 9.04 -8.61
C THR A 280 -12.00 9.18 -7.10
N ILE A 281 -13.03 9.91 -6.67
CA ILE A 281 -13.30 10.14 -5.26
C ILE A 281 -14.21 9.06 -4.71
N LEU A 282 -13.74 8.39 -3.67
CA LEU A 282 -14.51 7.44 -2.90
C LEU A 282 -14.87 8.04 -1.54
N LEU A 283 -16.07 7.73 -1.05
CA LEU A 283 -16.55 8.17 0.25
C LEU A 283 -16.62 6.99 1.23
N PRO A 284 -16.41 7.20 2.54
CA PRO A 284 -16.54 6.11 3.51
C PRO A 284 -17.99 5.58 3.57
N LYS A 285 -18.16 4.27 3.74
CA LYS A 285 -19.45 3.67 4.15
C LYS A 285 -19.85 4.17 5.54
N ASP A 286 -21.13 4.03 5.90
CA ASP A 286 -21.65 4.58 7.14
C ASP A 286 -21.02 3.96 8.40
N ASN A 287 -20.69 2.67 8.37
CA ASN A 287 -19.95 2.03 9.47
C ASN A 287 -18.56 2.65 9.66
N LEU A 288 -17.83 2.90 8.57
CA LEU A 288 -16.53 3.58 8.61
C LEU A 288 -16.66 5.04 9.05
N LYS A 289 -17.66 5.79 8.58
CA LYS A 289 -17.95 7.16 9.06
C LYS A 289 -18.13 7.19 10.57
N LYS A 290 -18.94 6.28 11.10
CA LYS A 290 -19.18 6.17 12.55
C LYS A 290 -17.89 5.84 13.29
N ALA A 291 -17.08 4.90 12.79
CA ALA A 291 -15.78 4.58 13.42
C ALA A 291 -14.80 5.75 13.42
N ILE A 292 -14.76 6.54 12.35
CA ILE A 292 -13.97 7.78 12.28
C ILE A 292 -14.47 8.78 13.33
N ALA A 293 -15.79 9.02 13.40
CA ALA A 293 -16.39 9.95 14.35
C ALA A 293 -16.19 9.50 15.81
N SER A 294 -16.27 8.19 16.09
CA SER A 294 -16.02 7.63 17.42
C SER A 294 -14.54 7.70 17.83
N THR A 295 -13.61 7.48 16.90
CA THR A 295 -12.17 7.60 17.18
C THR A 295 -11.78 9.07 17.40
N TRP A 296 -12.35 9.96 16.59
CA TRP A 296 -11.98 11.37 16.52
C TRP A 296 -13.20 12.26 16.69
N PRO A 297 -13.80 12.30 17.89
CA PRO A 297 -14.97 13.13 18.15
C PRO A 297 -14.64 14.60 17.87
N GLU A 298 -15.65 15.36 17.45
CA GLU A 298 -15.53 16.81 17.43
C GLU A 298 -15.30 17.26 18.87
N LEU A 299 -14.16 17.91 19.11
CA LEU A 299 -13.96 18.60 20.38
C LEU A 299 -14.98 19.73 20.39
N ALA A 300 -15.85 19.76 21.40
CA ALA A 300 -16.68 20.92 21.65
C ALA A 300 -15.73 22.12 21.85
N ASP A 301 -15.97 23.21 21.13
CA ASP A 301 -15.27 24.48 21.33
C ASP A 301 -15.44 25.00 22.76
#